data_AF-A0A412FIQ7-F1
#
_entry.id   AF-A0A412FIQ7-F1
#
_cell.length_a   1.000
_cell.length_b   1.000
_cell.length_c   1.000
_cell.angle_alpha   90.00
_cell.angle_beta   90.00
_cell.angle_gamma   90.00
#
_symmetry.space_group_name_H-M   'P 1'
#
loop_
_entity.id
_entity.type
_entity.pdbx_description
1 polymer ?
#
loop_
_entity_poly.entity_id
_entity_poly.type
_entity_poly.pdbx_seq_one_letter_code
_entity_poly.pdbx_strand_id
1 'polypeptide(L)' 'MSLRNSSTELQLWMSVCDFPKEIQDQIRQAVRDHQSAELLYLLQGQRCQLMDQLHAAQRKVDALDYGLRLAEQGKKKL' A
#
# COMPACT_ATOMS: atom_id res chain seq x y z
N MET A 1 21.44 7.63 -12.13
CA MET A 1 20.88 8.25 -10.93
C MET A 1 21.39 7.49 -9.72
N SER A 2 22.33 8.08 -8.99
CA SER A 2 22.87 7.50 -7.75
C SER A 2 21.85 7.77 -6.64
N LEU A 3 21.28 6.72 -6.03
CA LEU A 3 20.48 6.81 -4.80
C LEU A 3 21.37 7.22 -3.62
N ARG A 4 22.03 8.37 -3.71
CA ARG A 4 22.55 9.10 -2.56
C ARG A 4 21.35 9.82 -1.92
N ASN A 5 20.34 9.05 -1.52
CA ASN A 5 19.22 9.60 -0.77
C ASN A 5 19.77 10.04 0.58
N SER A 6 19.50 11.28 0.95
CA SER A 6 19.65 11.67 2.35
C SER A 6 18.81 10.70 3.17
N SER A 7 19.34 10.17 4.28
CA SER A 7 18.65 9.22 5.16
C SER A 7 17.19 9.64 5.46
N THR A 8 16.97 10.95 5.49
CA THR A 8 15.70 11.65 5.66
C THR A 8 14.67 11.36 4.56
N GLU A 9 15.04 11.37 3.28
CA GLU A 9 14.09 11.14 2.18
C GLU A 9 13.60 9.69 2.14
N LEU A 10 14.52 8.74 2.38
CA LEU A 10 14.19 7.32 2.46
C LEU A 10 13.22 7.08 3.63
N GLN A 11 13.48 7.69 4.77
CA GLN A 11 12.63 7.57 5.94
C GLN A 11 11.24 8.21 5.74
N LEU A 12 11.18 9.39 5.11
CA LEU A 12 9.91 10.04 4.79
C LEU A 12 9.05 9.17 3.88
N TRP A 13 9.62 8.65 2.80
CA TRP A 13 8.88 7.81 1.87
C TRP A 13 8.38 6.51 2.52
N MET A 14 9.23 5.82 3.29
CA MET A 14 8.80 4.62 4.03
C MET A 14 7.67 4.91 5.04
N SER A 15 7.67 6.11 5.64
CA SER A 15 6.59 6.55 6.53
C SER A 15 5.29 6.82 5.79
N VAL A 16 5.33 7.39 4.57
CA VAL A 16 4.12 7.62 3.75
C VAL A 16 3.48 6.30 3.31
N CYS A 17 4.30 5.29 3.02
CA CYS A 17 3.82 3.96 2.67
C CYS A 17 3.37 3.14 3.89
N ASP A 18 3.51 3.66 5.11
CA ASP A 18 3.22 2.97 6.37
C ASP A 18 3.81 1.55 6.43
N PHE A 19 5.03 1.39 5.93
CA PHE A 19 5.63 0.07 5.87
C PHE A 19 5.89 -0.49 7.28
N PRO A 20 5.62 -1.78 7.52
CA PRO A 20 6.01 -2.43 8.77
C PRO A 20 7.52 -2.29 9.01
N LYS A 21 7.91 -2.21 10.28
CA LYS A 21 9.32 -2.03 10.68
C LYS A 21 10.26 -3.05 10.02
N GLU A 22 9.82 -4.29 9.89
CA GLU A 22 10.56 -5.36 9.21
C GLU A 22 10.87 -5.01 7.75
N ILE A 23 9.88 -4.53 6.99
CA ILE A 23 10.06 -4.12 5.59
C ILE A 23 10.97 -2.89 5.51
N GLN A 24 10.82 -1.93 6.42
CA GLN A 24 11.72 -0.78 6.48
C GLN A 24 13.18 -1.20 6.70
N ASP A 25 13.42 -2.18 7.57
CA ASP A 25 14.76 -2.69 7.85
C ASP A 25 15.35 -3.45 6.66
N GLN A 26 14.54 -4.25 5.94
CA GLN A 26 14.95 -4.89 4.68
C GLN A 26 15.32 -3.86 3.60
N ILE A 27 14.52 -2.81 3.44
CA ILE A 27 14.80 -1.71 2.50
C ILE A 27 16.12 -1.01 2.86
N ARG A 28 16.32 -0.66 4.14
CA ARG A 28 17.56 -0.03 4.61
C ARG A 28 18.78 -0.91 4.32
N GLN A 29 18.64 -2.22 4.52
CA GLN A 29 19.73 -3.16 4.27
C GLN A 29 20.06 -3.25 2.78
N ALA A 30 19.07 -3.45 1.91
CA ALA A 30 19.29 -3.53 0.47
C ALA A 30 19.90 -2.23 -0.11
N VAL A 31 19.53 -1.06 0.43
CA VAL A 31 20.15 0.23 0.08
C VAL A 31 21.60 0.30 0.53
N ARG A 32 21.91 -0.12 1.78
CA ARG A 32 23.28 -0.15 2.32
C ARG A 32 24.20 -1.08 1.54
N ASP A 33 23.69 -2.24 1.14
CA ASP A 33 24.47 -3.28 0.44
C ASP A 33 24.51 -3.08 -1.08
N HIS A 34 23.92 -1.97 -1.59
CA HIS A 34 23.83 -1.65 -3.01
C HIS A 34 23.12 -2.74 -3.86
N GLN A 35 22.21 -3.51 -3.25
CA GLN A 35 21.47 -4.59 -3.88
C GLN A 35 20.24 -4.07 -4.62
N SER A 36 20.45 -3.40 -5.75
CA SER A 36 19.37 -2.73 -6.51
C SER A 36 18.28 -3.68 -7.02
N ALA A 37 18.64 -4.89 -7.44
CA ALA A 37 17.66 -5.88 -7.93
C ALA A 37 16.74 -6.38 -6.81
N GLU A 38 17.30 -6.66 -5.63
CA GLU A 38 16.54 -7.10 -4.47
C GLU A 38 15.62 -6.00 -3.94
N LEU A 39 16.13 -4.76 -3.89
CA LEU A 39 15.32 -3.60 -3.55
C LEU A 39 14.13 -3.47 -4.52
N LEU A 40 14.36 -3.51 -5.83
CA LEU A 40 13.27 -3.41 -6.82
C LEU A 40 12.24 -4.53 -6.65
N TYR A 41 12.69 -5.76 -6.42
CA TYR A 41 11.80 -6.89 -6.18
C TYR A 41 10.93 -6.68 -4.94
N LEU A 42 11.53 -6.28 -3.82
CA LEU A 42 10.83 -5.98 -2.57
C LEU A 42 9.77 -4.90 -2.77
N LEU A 43 10.11 -3.81 -3.45
CA LEU A 43 9.19 -2.68 -3.68
C LEU A 43 8.05 -3.05 -4.63
N GLN A 44 8.33 -3.86 -5.65
CA GLN A 44 7.28 -4.35 -6.54
C GLN A 44 6.29 -5.25 -5.77
N GLY A 45 6.79 -6.10 -4.87
CA GLY A 45 5.96 -6.91 -3.98
C GLY A 45 5.04 -6.06 -3.10
N GLN A 46 5.60 -5.04 -2.43
CA GLN A 46 4.83 -4.11 -1.61
C GLN A 46 3.76 -3.37 -2.41
N ARG A 47 4.10 -2.91 -3.62
CA ARG A 47 3.14 -2.26 -4.53
C ARG A 47 1.98 -3.19 -4.87
N CYS A 48 2.24 -4.46 -5.19
CA CYS A 48 1.19 -5.42 -5.50
C CYS A 48 0.25 -5.64 -4.30
N GLN A 49 0.81 -5.80 -3.09
CA GLN A 49 0.02 -5.96 -1.87
C GLN A 49 -0.90 -4.76 -1.61
N LEU A 50 -0.41 -3.54 -1.78
CA LEU A 50 -1.21 -2.33 -1.63
C LEU A 50 -2.34 -2.24 -2.67
N MET A 51 -2.07 -2.63 -3.92
CA MET A 51 -3.11 -2.70 -4.96
C MET A 51 -4.19 -3.74 -4.64
N ASP A 52 -3.80 -4.90 -4.12
CA ASP A 52 -4.76 -5.93 -3.71
C ASP A 52 -5.65 -5.46 -2.55
N GLN A 53 -5.07 -4.75 -1.58
CA GLN A 53 -5.80 -4.12 -0.49
C GLN A 53 -6.76 -3.04 -0.99
N LEU A 54 -6.31 -2.20 -1.93
CA LEU A 54 -7.16 -1.17 -2.57
C LEU A 54 -8.37 -1.82 -3.25
N HIS A 55 -8.15 -2.84 -4.08
CA HIS A 55 -9.24 -3.55 -4.75
C HIS A 55 -10.18 -4.26 -3.76
N ALA A 56 -9.65 -4.80 -2.67
CA ALA A 56 -10.47 -5.41 -1.62
C ALA A 56 -11.33 -4.37 -0.88
N ALA A 57 -10.79 -3.19 -0.58
CA ALA A 57 -11.55 -2.09 0.01
C ALA A 57 -12.66 -1.62 -0.94
N GLN A 58 -12.35 -1.48 -2.24
CA GLN A 58 -13.34 -1.10 -3.25
C GLN A 58 -14.53 -2.07 -3.30
N ARG A 59 -14.27 -3.39 -3.34
CA ARG A 59 -15.35 -4.39 -3.30
C ARG A 59 -16.24 -4.28 -2.07
N LYS A 60 -15.67 -3.92 -0.91
CA LYS A 60 -16.44 -3.72 0.34
C LYS A 60 -17.33 -2.49 0.25
N VAL A 61 -16.82 -1.39 -0.32
CA VAL A 61 -17.61 -0.17 -0.57
C VAL A 61 -18.77 -0.47 -1.53
N ASP A 62 -18.50 -1.15 -2.66
CA ASP A 62 -19.53 -1.52 -3.63
C ASP A 62 -20.67 -2.34 -3.00
N ALA A 63 -20.32 -3.28 -2.10
CA ALA A 63 -21.29 -4.09 -1.38
C ALA A 63 -22.13 -3.26 -0.38
N LEU A 64 -21.52 -2.29 0.30
CA LEU A 64 -22.23 -1.36 1.18
C LEU A 64 -23.18 -0.45 0.38
N ASP A 65 -22.74 0.10 -0.74
CA ASP A 65 -23.56 0.93 -1.62
C ASP A 65 -24.75 0.15 -2.20
N TYR A 66 -24.57 -1.14 -2.48
CA TYR A 66 -25.68 -2.02 -2.82
C TYR A 66 -26.66 -2.18 -1.65
N GLY A 67 -26.17 -2.45 -0.44
CA GLY A 67 -26.99 -2.56 0.77
C GLY A 67 -27.77 -1.29 1.10
N LEU A 68 -27.15 -0.12 0.95
CA LEU A 68 -27.80 1.18 1.13
C LEU A 68 -28.95 1.38 0.15
N ARG A 69 -28.74 1.10 -1.15
CA ARG A 69 -29.80 1.19 -2.17
C ARG A 69 -30.97 0.26 -1.87
N LEU A 70 -30.72 -0.96 -1.39
CA LEU A 70 -31.79 -1.87 -0.99
C LEU A 70 -32.60 -1.32 0.19
N ALA A 71 -31.92 -0.79 1.21
CA ALA A 71 -32.59 -0.21 2.38
C ALA A 71 -33.44 1.02 2.01
N GLU A 72 -32.95 1.87 1.11
CA GLU A 72 -33.70 3.03 0.60
C GLU A 72 -34.94 2.62 -0.21
N GLN A 73 -34.85 1.57 -1.03
CA GLN A 73 -35.98 1.05 -1.78
C GLN A 73 -37.03 0.40 -0.86
N GLY A 74 -36.60 -0.27 0.21
CA GLY A 74 -37.49 -0.83 1.23
C GLY A 74 -38.32 0.25 1.93
N LYS A 75 -37.74 1.43 2.19
CA LYS A 75 -38.46 2.58 2.77
C LYS A 75 -39.54 3.18 1.86
N LYS A 76 -39.44 3.01 0.54
CA LYS A 76 -40.44 3.56 -0.41
C LYS A 76 -41.66 2.67 -0.61
N LYS A 77 -41.66 1.44 -0.08
CA LYS A 77 -42.75 0.46 -0.23
C LYS A 77 -43.61 0.27 1.03
N LEU A 78 -43.33 1.02 2.09
CA LEU A 78 -44.13 1.16 3.31
C LEU A 78 -44.75 2.56 3.33
#